data_AF-A0A848CG04-F1
#
_entry.id   AF-A0A848CG04-F1
#
_cell.length_a   1.000
_cell.length_b   1.000
_cell.length_c   1.000
_cell.angle_alpha   90.00
_cell.angle_beta   90.00
_cell.angle_gamma   90.00
#
_symmetry.space_group_name_H-M   'P 1'
#
loop_
_entity.id
_entity.type
_entity.pdbx_description
1 polymer ?
#
loop_
_entity_poly.entity_id
_entity_poly.type
_entity_poly.pdbx_seq_one_letter_code
_entity_poly.pdbx_strand_id
1 'polypeptide(L)'
;MRYFLIDDLRAEETKRLCEHLDAMDLGAGLDGIYWLPIPAHMLSAVQKEHESQCGPYVMALECEETSLRLELLVRARGRIRCECVAYASPELQRHMMDYITDTLKELKIPN
;
A
#
# COMPACT_ATOMS: atom_id res chain seq x y z
N MET A 1 3.66 -14.69 1.03
CA MET A 1 3.36 -13.45 0.29
C MET A 1 4.68 -12.69 0.06
N ARG A 2 4.72 -11.75 -0.88
CA ARG A 2 5.93 -10.95 -1.17
C ARG A 2 5.74 -9.54 -0.61
N TYR A 3 6.76 -9.04 0.07
CA TYR A 3 6.70 -7.75 0.76
C TYR A 3 7.92 -6.90 0.45
N PHE A 4 7.72 -5.59 0.46
CA PHE A 4 8.78 -4.61 0.70
C PHE A 4 8.73 -4.22 2.18
N LEU A 5 9.86 -4.37 2.89
CA LEU A 5 9.98 -4.17 4.34
C LEU A 5 10.94 -3.00 4.59
N ILE A 6 10.52 -2.09 5.47
CA ILE A 6 11.41 -1.13 6.14
C ILE A 6 11.31 -1.44 7.64
N ASP A 7 12.46 -1.68 8.27
CA ASP A 7 12.59 -2.07 9.68
C ASP A 7 13.51 -1.09 10.41
N ASP A 8 13.75 -1.32 11.70
CA ASP A 8 14.55 -0.47 12.58
C ASP A 8 13.98 0.97 12.72
N LEU A 9 12.67 1.12 12.53
CA LEU A 9 11.95 2.36 12.81
C LEU A 9 11.70 2.49 14.31
N ARG A 10 11.66 3.73 14.81
CA ARG A 10 11.23 4.00 16.17
C ARG A 10 9.71 4.01 16.24
N ALA A 11 9.16 3.62 17.39
CA ALA A 11 7.71 3.68 17.64
C ALA A 11 7.12 5.08 17.36
N GLU A 12 7.86 6.16 17.67
CA GLU A 12 7.45 7.52 17.38
C GLU A 12 7.37 7.83 15.86
N GLU A 13 8.23 7.22 15.06
CA GLU A 13 8.29 7.41 13.62
C GLU A 13 7.14 6.67 12.94
N THR A 14 6.92 5.40 13.28
CA THR A 14 5.78 4.64 12.77
C THR A 14 4.46 5.30 13.17
N LYS A 15 4.34 5.79 14.42
CA LYS A 15 3.15 6.50 14.86
C LYS A 15 2.85 7.74 14.00
N ARG A 16 3.86 8.53 13.68
CA ARG A 16 3.71 9.72 12.80
C ARG A 16 3.28 9.33 11.39
N LEU A 17 3.80 8.21 10.87
CA LEU A 17 3.35 7.67 9.59
C LEU A 17 1.87 7.24 9.65
N CYS A 18 1.47 6.50 10.67
CA CYS A 18 0.08 6.09 10.87
C CYS A 18 -0.86 7.30 10.93
N GLU A 19 -0.53 8.31 11.75
CA GLU A 19 -1.30 9.57 11.86
C GLU A 19 -1.43 10.29 10.51
N HIS A 20 -0.37 10.29 9.70
CA HIS A 20 -0.40 10.86 8.36
C HIS A 20 -1.33 10.09 7.42
N LEU A 21 -1.26 8.75 7.42
CA LEU A 21 -2.09 7.89 6.58
C LEU A 21 -3.57 7.92 7.01
N ASP A 22 -3.85 8.04 8.31
CA ASP A 22 -5.20 8.23 8.84
C ASP A 22 -5.79 9.57 8.39
N ALA A 23 -4.98 10.65 8.39
CA ALA A 23 -5.42 11.95 7.89
C ALA A 23 -5.74 11.94 6.38
N MET A 24 -5.23 10.97 5.64
CA MET A 24 -5.54 10.73 4.22
C MET A 24 -6.75 9.80 4.01
N ASP A 25 -7.41 9.33 5.08
CA ASP A 25 -8.52 8.38 5.02
C ASP A 25 -8.15 7.05 4.35
N LEU A 26 -6.90 6.59 4.53
CA LEU A 26 -6.40 5.35 3.95
C LEU A 26 -6.59 4.12 4.85
N GLY A 27 -7.20 4.29 6.03
CA GLY A 27 -7.39 3.21 7.00
C GLY A 27 -8.20 2.03 6.45
N ALA A 28 -7.77 0.82 6.76
CA ALA A 28 -8.45 -0.41 6.32
C ALA A 28 -9.61 -0.86 7.21
N GLY A 29 -9.92 -0.11 8.28
CA GLY A 29 -10.83 -0.53 9.35
C GLY A 29 -10.19 -1.46 10.38
N LEU A 30 -8.88 -1.65 10.30
CA LEU A 30 -8.06 -2.40 11.27
C LEU A 30 -6.83 -1.54 11.60
N ASP A 31 -6.48 -1.48 12.88
CA ASP A 31 -5.35 -0.70 13.36
C ASP A 31 -4.05 -1.14 12.70
N GLY A 32 -3.27 -0.17 12.21
CA GLY A 32 -2.00 -0.41 11.52
C GLY A 32 -2.13 -1.00 10.13
N ILE A 33 -3.33 -1.10 9.54
CA ILE A 33 -3.51 -1.56 8.16
C ILE A 33 -4.09 -0.43 7.31
N TYR A 34 -3.45 -0.18 6.18
CA TYR A 34 -3.80 0.90 5.25
C TYR A 34 -3.97 0.36 3.82
N TRP A 35 -4.97 0.89 3.10
CA TRP A 35 -5.22 0.59 1.70
C TRP A 35 -4.67 1.68 0.80
N LEU A 36 -3.46 1.47 0.28
CA LEU A 36 -2.83 2.43 -0.64
C LEU A 36 -3.46 2.32 -2.04
N PRO A 37 -4.09 3.37 -2.57
CA PRO A 37 -4.72 3.33 -3.89
C PRO A 37 -3.66 3.20 -5.00
N ILE A 38 -3.96 2.40 -6.01
CA ILE A 38 -3.08 2.25 -7.18
C ILE A 38 -3.45 3.30 -8.23
N PRO A 39 -2.48 4.00 -8.84
CA PRO A 39 -2.76 4.92 -9.93
C PRO A 39 -3.40 4.20 -11.13
N ALA A 40 -4.53 4.72 -11.64
CA ALA A 40 -5.31 4.08 -12.70
C ALA A 40 -4.50 3.77 -13.98
N HIS A 41 -3.51 4.62 -14.31
CA HIS A 41 -2.65 4.42 -15.48
C HIS A 41 -1.73 3.20 -15.34
N MET A 42 -1.43 2.76 -14.11
CA MET A 42 -0.58 1.61 -13.79
C MET A 42 -1.34 0.29 -13.61
N LEU A 43 -2.69 0.32 -13.69
CA LEU A 43 -3.48 -0.91 -13.66
C LEU A 43 -3.17 -1.79 -14.89
N SER A 44 -3.13 -3.10 -14.66
CA SER A 44 -3.02 -4.09 -15.73
C SER A 44 -4.28 -4.09 -16.62
N ALA A 45 -4.19 -4.71 -17.80
CA ALA A 45 -5.34 -4.82 -18.69
C ALA A 45 -6.55 -5.48 -18.00
N VAL A 46 -6.31 -6.60 -17.30
CA VAL A 46 -7.34 -7.34 -16.56
C VAL A 46 -7.94 -6.50 -15.42
N GLN A 47 -7.11 -5.71 -14.72
CA GLN A 47 -7.60 -4.82 -13.66
C GLN A 47 -8.47 -3.70 -14.23
N LYS A 48 -8.06 -3.07 -15.33
CA LYS A 48 -8.88 -2.04 -16.01
C LYS A 48 -10.21 -2.60 -16.50
N GLU A 49 -10.20 -3.80 -17.10
CA GLU A 49 -11.41 -4.47 -17.55
C GLU A 49 -12.37 -4.77 -16.39
N HIS A 50 -11.83 -5.20 -15.25
CA HIS A 50 -12.63 -5.59 -14.08
C HIS A 50 -12.89 -4.44 -13.09
N GLU A 51 -12.46 -3.21 -13.38
CA GLU A 51 -12.48 -2.09 -12.43
C GLU A 51 -13.89 -1.79 -11.89
N SER A 52 -14.90 -1.80 -12.76
CA SER A 52 -16.29 -1.55 -12.37
C SER A 52 -16.91 -2.65 -11.49
N GLN A 53 -16.38 -3.87 -11.55
CA GLN A 53 -16.93 -5.04 -10.85
C GLN A 53 -16.12 -5.43 -9.60
N CYS A 54 -14.81 -5.22 -9.65
CA CYS A 54 -13.86 -5.69 -8.62
C CYS A 54 -13.16 -4.53 -7.90
N GLY A 55 -13.00 -3.38 -8.56
CA GLY A 55 -12.30 -2.23 -8.00
C GLY A 55 -13.02 -1.59 -6.80
N PRO A 56 -12.44 -0.53 -6.22
CA PRO A 56 -11.10 0.01 -6.53
C PRO A 56 -9.97 -0.96 -6.15
N TYR A 57 -8.79 -0.73 -6.75
CA TYR A 57 -7.59 -1.54 -6.52
C TYR A 57 -6.61 -0.86 -5.57
N VAL A 58 -6.07 -1.65 -4.65
CA VAL A 58 -5.22 -1.17 -3.56
C VAL A 58 -4.06 -2.13 -3.30
N MET A 59 -3.01 -1.63 -2.64
CA MET A 59 -1.96 -2.44 -2.03
C MET A 59 -2.01 -2.26 -0.51
N ALA A 60 -1.78 -3.36 0.23
CA ALA A 60 -1.83 -3.33 1.69
C ALA A 60 -0.52 -2.78 2.24
N LEU A 61 -0.60 -1.75 3.08
CA LEU A 61 0.51 -1.33 3.93
C LEU A 61 0.18 -1.71 5.36
N GLU A 62 1.03 -2.52 5.97
CA GLU A 62 0.97 -2.88 7.38
C GLU A 62 2.02 -2.08 8.14
N CYS A 63 1.62 -1.37 9.19
CA CYS A 63 2.48 -0.63 10.10
C CYS A 63 2.50 -1.34 11.45
N GLU A 64 3.66 -1.84 11.83
CA GLU A 64 3.94 -2.39 13.16
C GLU A 64 4.69 -1.35 13.99
N GLU A 65 4.92 -1.62 15.28
CA GLU A 65 5.56 -0.64 16.17
C GLU A 65 6.90 -0.10 15.64
N THR A 66 7.75 -0.96 15.09
CA THR A 66 9.10 -0.60 14.61
C THR A 66 9.37 -0.95 13.15
N SER A 67 8.33 -1.33 12.40
CA SER A 67 8.49 -1.71 10.99
C SER A 67 7.25 -1.40 10.18
N LEU A 68 7.41 -1.35 8.85
CA LEU A 68 6.30 -1.29 7.91
C LEU A 68 6.52 -2.27 6.77
N ARG A 69 5.43 -2.86 6.28
CA ARG A 69 5.43 -3.87 5.22
C ARG A 69 4.40 -3.51 4.16
N LEU A 70 4.87 -3.25 2.95
CA LEU A 70 4.01 -3.14 1.77
C LEU A 70 3.86 -4.52 1.14
N GLU A 71 2.64 -5.05 1.12
CA GLU A 71 2.32 -6.25 0.35
C GLU A 71 2.40 -5.93 -1.15
N LEU A 72 3.23 -6.67 -1.89
CA LEU A 72 3.40 -6.47 -3.34
C LEU A 72 2.26 -7.08 -4.18
N LEU A 73 1.10 -7.28 -3.56
CA LEU A 73 -0.11 -7.85 -4.15
C LEU A 73 -1.13 -6.73 -4.39
N VAL A 74 -1.64 -6.64 -5.61
CA VAL A 74 -2.79 -5.80 -5.92
C VAL A 74 -4.05 -6.52 -5.45
N ARG A 75 -4.81 -5.88 -4.56
CA ARG A 75 -6.08 -6.34 -4.04
C ARG A 75 -7.23 -5.56 -4.66
N ALA A 76 -8.36 -6.23 -4.81
CA ALA A 76 -9.59 -5.63 -5.30
C ALA A 76 -10.56 -5.48 -4.12
N ARG A 77 -11.12 -4.28 -3.92
CA ARG A 77 -12.00 -3.98 -2.77
C ARG A 77 -13.39 -4.61 -2.90
N GLY A 78 -13.88 -4.79 -4.13
CA GLY A 78 -15.19 -5.38 -4.43
C GLY A 78 -15.21 -6.91 -4.49
N ARG A 79 -14.04 -7.57 -4.65
CA ARG A 79 -13.98 -9.03 -4.79
C ARG A 79 -12.65 -9.63 -4.32
N ILE A 80 -12.71 -10.53 -3.35
CA ILE A 80 -11.53 -11.18 -2.75
C ILE A 80 -10.84 -12.17 -3.69
N ARG A 81 -11.62 -12.93 -4.48
CA ARG A 81 -11.10 -13.97 -5.38
C ARG A 81 -11.42 -13.60 -6.82
N CYS A 82 -10.40 -13.13 -7.53
CA CYS A 82 -10.46 -12.84 -8.96
C CYS A 82 -9.03 -12.89 -9.53
N GLU A 83 -8.88 -13.16 -10.82
CA GLU A 83 -7.59 -13.08 -11.51
C GLU A 83 -6.98 -11.67 -11.52
N CYS A 84 -7.78 -10.62 -11.31
CA CYS A 84 -7.27 -9.26 -11.15
C CYS A 84 -6.55 -9.02 -9.81
N VAL A 85 -6.70 -9.96 -8.86
CA VAL A 85 -5.92 -10.00 -7.60
C VAL A 85 -4.63 -10.74 -7.89
N ALA A 86 -3.61 -9.97 -8.27
CA ALA A 86 -2.34 -10.49 -8.73
C ALA A 86 -1.19 -9.65 -8.17
N TYR A 87 0.03 -10.20 -8.22
CA TYR A 87 1.19 -9.41 -7.81
C TYR A 87 1.37 -8.20 -8.73
N ALA A 88 1.75 -7.07 -8.14
CA ALA A 88 2.04 -5.84 -8.86
C ALA A 88 3.13 -6.06 -9.93
N SER A 89 3.04 -5.34 -11.06
CA SER A 89 4.12 -5.34 -12.06
C SER A 89 5.40 -4.74 -11.45
N PRO A 90 6.59 -5.01 -12.02
CA PRO A 90 7.84 -4.41 -11.52
C PRO A 90 7.80 -2.88 -11.44
N GLU A 91 7.13 -2.23 -12.40
CA GLU A 91 6.95 -0.78 -12.45
C GLU A 91 6.04 -0.30 -11.31
N LEU A 92 4.91 -0.98 -11.08
CA LEU A 92 4.00 -0.64 -9.99
C LEU A 92 4.65 -0.89 -8.63
N GLN A 93 5.38 -1.99 -8.46
CA GLN A 93 6.14 -2.25 -7.24
C GLN A 93 7.09 -1.09 -6.94
N ARG A 94 7.90 -0.69 -7.93
CA ARG A 94 8.84 0.42 -7.78
C ARG A 94 8.13 1.72 -7.44
N HIS A 95 7.06 2.06 -8.15
CA HIS A 95 6.29 3.27 -7.88
C HIS A 95 5.75 3.33 -6.44
N MET A 96 5.20 2.21 -5.94
CA MET A 96 4.66 2.17 -4.58
C MET A 96 5.74 2.12 -3.51
N MET A 97 6.90 1.52 -3.79
CA MET A 97 8.08 1.61 -2.92
C MET A 97 8.59 3.06 -2.84
N ASP A 98 8.72 3.72 -3.98
CA ASP A 98 9.15 5.12 -4.07
C ASP A 98 8.18 6.02 -3.29
N TYR A 99 6.86 5.85 -3.50
CA TYR A 99 5.81 6.55 -2.75
C TYR A 99 5.99 6.45 -1.22
N ILE A 100 6.23 5.24 -0.69
CA ILE A 100 6.46 5.04 0.75
C ILE A 100 7.75 5.72 1.18
N THR A 101 8.85 5.52 0.45
CA THR A 101 10.14 6.09 0.83
C THR A 101 10.13 7.61 0.78
N ASP A 102 9.41 8.21 -0.16
CA ASP A 102 9.25 9.67 -0.28
C ASP A 102 8.33 10.21 0.83
N THR A 103 7.25 9.51 1.17
CA THR A 103 6.40 9.85 2.33
C THR A 103 7.23 9.88 3.62
N LEU A 104 8.10 8.87 3.84
CA LEU A 104 8.99 8.85 5.00
C LEU A 104 9.96 10.04 5.01
N LYS A 105 10.54 10.41 3.86
CA LYS A 105 11.41 11.60 3.74
C LYS A 105 10.66 12.90 4.04
N GLU A 106 9.44 13.06 3.52
CA GLU A 106 8.58 14.22 3.80
C GLU A 106 8.28 14.34 5.30
N LEU A 107 8.04 13.21 5.96
CA LEU A 107 7.89 13.10 7.40
C LEU A 107 9.23 13.15 8.15
N LYS A 108 10.37 13.35 7.49
CA LYS A 108 11.70 13.39 8.13
C LYS A 108 11.98 12.15 8.99
N ILE A 109 11.48 10.99 8.57
CA ILE A 109 11.77 9.69 9.16
C ILE A 109 12.98 9.14 8.40
N PRO A 110 14.12 8.87 9.08
CA PRO A 110 15.28 8.27 8.43
C PRO A 110 14.95 6.86 7.95
N ASN A 111 15.32 6.55 6.70
CA ASN A 111 15.13 5.25 6.07
C ASN A 111 16.31 4.86 5.16
#